data_AF-A0A9P7FZ33-F1
#
_entry.id   AF-A0A9P7FZ33-F1
#
_cell.length_a   1.000
_cell.length_b   1.000
_cell.length_c   1.000
_cell.angle_alpha   90.00
_cell.angle_beta   90.00
_cell.angle_gamma   90.00
#
_symmetry.space_group_name_H-M   'P 1'
#
loop_
_entity.id
_entity.type
_entity.pdbx_description
1 polymer ?
#
loop_
_entity_poly.entity_id
_entity_poly.type
_entity_poly.pdbx_seq_one_letter_code
_entity_poly.pdbx_strand_id
1 'polypeptide(L)'
;LQDRPRIFKKYIDFVIKINNRVHRREQERKLKAKANATKSTTLRSQHSTTTSTTSTSTRTPAASTSLPPLPQGIPMEIDTTRTLKPHGPLTDEEKECCRHLGLCSYCGGMGHLAAACPNMSAMSKKCFTDRKASSQQGKA
;
A
#
# COMPACT_ATOMS: atom_id res chain seq x y z
N LEU A 1 -7.63 37.40 -1.40
CA LEU A 1 -7.13 37.16 -0.03
C LEU A 1 -8.11 37.80 0.97
N GLN A 2 -9.40 37.40 0.93
CA GLN A 2 -10.46 38.21 1.54
C GLN A 2 -10.69 37.84 3.01
N ASP A 3 -10.77 38.90 3.82
CA ASP A 3 -11.23 38.99 5.21
C ASP A 3 -10.85 37.86 6.15
N ARG A 4 -9.57 37.83 6.55
CA ARG A 4 -9.16 37.13 7.77
C ARG A 4 -9.66 37.93 8.98
N PRO A 5 -10.64 37.43 9.75
CA PRO A 5 -11.16 38.17 10.89
C PRO A 5 -10.08 38.32 11.96
N ARG A 6 -9.93 39.53 12.52
CA ARG A 6 -8.98 39.80 13.62
C ARG A 6 -9.58 39.59 15.01
N ILE A 7 -10.90 39.43 15.09
CA ILE A 7 -11.63 39.17 16.33
C ILE A 7 -11.62 37.66 16.60
N PHE A 8 -11.16 37.24 17.77
CA PHE A 8 -10.98 35.82 18.13
C PHE A 8 -12.23 34.96 17.90
N LYS A 9 -13.40 35.40 18.39
CA LYS A 9 -14.66 34.67 18.20
C LYS A 9 -14.98 34.45 16.71
N LYS A 10 -14.87 35.51 15.90
CA LYS A 10 -15.09 35.44 14.45
C LYS A 10 -14.01 34.60 13.75
N TYR A 11 -12.81 34.55 14.31
CA TYR A 11 -11.72 33.73 13.80
C TYR A 11 -11.98 32.24 14.02
N ILE A 12 -12.54 31.85 15.18
CA ILE A 12 -12.99 30.47 15.44
C ILE A 12 -14.01 30.03 14.39
N ASP A 13 -15.06 30.83 14.18
CA ASP A 13 -16.10 30.53 13.19
C ASP A 13 -15.51 30.41 11.78
N PHE A 14 -14.54 31.27 11.46
CA PHE A 14 -13.84 31.26 10.19
C PHE A 14 -13.01 29.99 9.97
N VAL A 15 -12.23 29.55 10.96
CA VAL A 15 -11.43 28.32 10.82
C VAL A 15 -12.32 27.08 10.76
N ILE A 16 -13.42 27.03 11.52
CA ILE A 16 -14.42 25.96 11.44
C ILE A 16 -15.02 25.92 10.02
N LYS A 17 -15.38 27.07 9.46
CA LYS A 17 -15.93 27.16 8.09
C LYS A 17 -14.93 26.65 7.05
N ILE A 18 -13.65 27.01 7.17
CA ILE A 18 -12.60 26.51 6.27
C ILE A 18 -12.44 24.99 6.43
N ASN A 19 -12.35 24.51 7.67
CA ASN A 19 -12.20 23.08 7.96
C ASN A 19 -13.35 22.28 7.35
N ASN A 20 -14.59 22.72 7.57
CA ASN A 20 -15.78 22.10 7.01
C ASN A 20 -15.80 22.13 5.48
N ARG A 21 -15.32 23.22 4.85
CA ARG A 21 -15.21 23.32 3.39
C ARG A 21 -14.19 22.33 2.82
N VAL A 22 -13.03 22.20 3.46
CA VAL A 22 -12.01 21.23 3.07
C VAL A 22 -12.57 19.82 3.24
N HIS A 23 -13.17 19.52 4.38
CA HIS A 23 -13.76 18.22 4.68
C HIS A 23 -14.82 17.80 3.66
N ARG A 24 -15.73 18.71 3.26
CA ARG A 24 -16.72 18.44 2.21
C ARG A 24 -16.05 18.09 0.87
N ARG A 25 -15.01 18.83 0.46
CA ARG A 25 -14.26 18.51 -0.77
C ARG A 25 -13.59 17.14 -0.71
N GLU A 26 -13.06 16.75 0.45
CA GLU A 26 -12.47 15.43 0.63
C GLU A 26 -13.51 14.31 0.55
N GLN A 27 -14.68 14.52 1.15
CA GLN A 27 -15.81 13.59 1.04
C GLN A 27 -16.26 13.43 -0.42
N GLU A 28 -16.44 14.53 -1.16
CA GLU A 28 -16.77 14.51 -2.58
C GLU A 28 -15.72 13.76 -3.40
N ARG A 29 -14.42 14.00 -3.14
CA ARG A 29 -13.33 13.28 -3.81
C ARG A 29 -13.36 11.78 -3.49
N LYS A 30 -13.68 11.41 -2.25
CA LYS A 30 -13.83 10.00 -1.83
C LYS A 30 -15.03 9.34 -2.51
N LEU A 31 -16.15 10.05 -2.64
CA LEU A 31 -17.34 9.57 -3.36
C LEU A 31 -17.06 9.44 -4.87
N LYS A 32 -16.39 10.41 -5.49
CA LYS A 32 -15.96 10.33 -6.89
C LYS A 32 -14.95 9.20 -7.13
N ALA A 33 -13.99 9.01 -6.24
CA ALA A 33 -13.05 7.89 -6.31
C ALA A 33 -13.75 6.54 -6.19
N LYS A 34 -14.76 6.43 -5.30
CA LYS A 34 -15.61 5.25 -5.19
C LYS A 34 -16.45 5.04 -6.44
N ALA A 35 -17.11 6.07 -6.98
CA ALA A 35 -17.91 5.97 -8.20
C ALA A 35 -17.06 5.58 -9.43
N ASN A 36 -15.85 6.12 -9.53
CA ASN A 36 -14.89 5.72 -10.55
C ASN A 36 -14.39 4.28 -10.34
N ALA A 37 -14.22 3.84 -9.09
CA ALA A 37 -13.93 2.44 -8.76
C ALA A 37 -15.09 1.50 -9.10
N THR A 38 -16.35 1.94 -8.99
CA THR A 38 -17.51 1.13 -9.40
C THR A 38 -17.60 1.00 -10.93
N LYS A 39 -17.24 2.05 -11.68
CA LYS A 39 -17.13 1.99 -13.16
C LYS A 39 -15.96 1.14 -13.64
N SER A 40 -14.92 0.96 -12.82
CA SER A 40 -13.84 -0.01 -13.01
C SER A 40 -14.07 -1.28 -12.17
N THR A 41 -15.28 -1.84 -12.27
CA THR A 41 -15.55 -3.24 -11.90
C THR A 41 -15.48 -4.06 -13.19
N THR A 42 -14.28 -4.35 -13.69
CA THR A 42 -13.71 -5.67 -13.48
C THR A 42 -12.57 -5.66 -12.45
N LEU A 43 -12.87 -6.22 -11.27
CA LEU A 43 -11.94 -6.76 -10.26
C LEU A 43 -10.96 -5.77 -9.57
N ARG A 44 -11.37 -5.16 -8.45
CA ARG A 44 -10.46 -5.07 -7.29
C ARG A 44 -11.13 -4.85 -5.94
N SER A 45 -10.81 -5.80 -5.06
CA SER A 45 -11.17 -5.89 -3.65
C SER A 45 -10.70 -4.69 -2.83
N GLN A 46 -11.52 -4.36 -1.84
CA GLN A 46 -11.44 -3.25 -0.90
C GLN A 46 -10.24 -3.38 0.03
N HIS A 47 -9.46 -2.33 0.20
CA HIS A 47 -8.55 -2.17 1.33
C HIS A 47 -8.80 -0.81 1.97
N SER A 48 -9.70 -0.80 2.96
CA SER A 48 -9.96 0.36 3.81
C SER A 48 -8.86 0.45 4.86
N THR A 49 -8.00 1.47 4.78
CA THR A 49 -6.98 1.72 5.81
C THR A 49 -7.60 2.52 6.96
N THR A 50 -7.89 1.81 8.04
CA THR A 50 -8.22 2.39 9.36
C THR A 50 -6.94 2.94 9.98
N THR A 51 -6.87 4.25 10.17
CA THR A 51 -5.80 4.92 10.90
C THR A 51 -5.90 4.53 12.38
N SER A 52 -5.02 3.64 12.83
CA SER A 52 -4.90 3.26 14.24
C SER A 52 -3.69 3.98 14.83
N THR A 53 -3.96 4.65 15.94
CA THR A 53 -3.02 5.42 16.75
C THR A 53 -1.83 4.56 17.21
N THR A 54 -0.65 5.17 17.12
CA THR A 54 0.64 4.71 17.62
C THR A 54 0.58 4.44 19.12
N SER A 55 0.69 3.17 19.51
CA SER A 55 1.22 2.78 20.82
C SER A 55 2.59 2.16 20.59
N THR A 56 3.58 2.75 21.25
CA THR A 56 4.96 2.30 21.31
C THR A 56 5.02 0.91 21.92
N SER A 57 5.53 -0.06 21.16
CA SER A 57 6.01 -1.33 21.71
C SER A 57 7.31 -1.68 20.99
N THR A 58 8.39 -1.48 21.72
CA THR A 58 9.72 -2.01 21.43
C THR A 58 9.63 -3.52 21.27
N ARG A 59 9.81 -4.00 20.03
CA ARG A 59 10.12 -5.40 19.76
C ARG A 59 11.39 -5.47 18.93
N THR A 60 12.47 -5.80 19.61
CA THR A 60 13.72 -6.33 19.06
C THR A 60 13.46 -7.67 18.37
N PRO A 61 14.01 -7.91 17.18
CA PRO A 61 14.39 -9.23 16.75
C PRO A 61 15.93 -9.33 16.68
N ALA A 62 16.47 -10.22 17.49
CA ALA A 62 17.79 -10.77 17.34
C ALA A 62 17.78 -11.83 16.24
N ALA A 63 18.71 -11.74 15.28
CA ALA A 63 19.40 -12.85 14.63
C ALA A 63 20.34 -12.28 13.56
N SER A 64 21.63 -12.37 13.83
CA SER A 64 22.73 -11.79 13.05
C SER A 64 22.98 -12.57 11.76
N THR A 65 22.79 -11.93 10.62
CA THR A 65 23.54 -12.22 9.39
C THR A 65 24.51 -11.06 9.22
N SER A 66 25.82 -11.33 9.32
CA SER A 66 26.86 -10.29 9.26
C SER A 66 26.97 -9.72 7.85
N LEU A 67 26.11 -8.76 7.52
CA LEU A 67 26.35 -7.86 6.41
C LEU A 67 27.53 -6.94 6.77
N PRO A 68 28.40 -6.60 5.81
CA PRO A 68 29.48 -5.64 6.04
C PRO A 68 28.90 -4.31 6.58
N PRO A 69 29.61 -3.61 7.48
CA PRO A 69 29.14 -2.36 8.05
C PRO A 69 28.82 -1.37 6.94
N LEU A 70 27.55 -1.03 6.79
CA LEU A 70 27.13 0.06 5.91
C LEU A 70 27.78 1.37 6.43
N PRO A 71 28.26 2.25 5.53
CA PRO A 71 28.85 3.52 5.93
C PRO A 71 27.86 4.28 6.82
N GLN A 72 28.39 4.85 7.89
CA GLN A 72 27.62 5.48 8.95
C GLN A 72 26.92 6.74 8.41
N GLY A 73 25.61 6.61 8.15
CA GLY A 73 24.63 7.68 8.30
C GLY A 73 24.54 8.73 7.19
N ILE A 74 24.28 8.32 5.95
CA ILE A 74 23.47 9.17 5.06
C ILE A 74 22.01 8.81 5.35
N PRO A 75 21.19 9.73 5.91
CA PRO A 75 19.77 9.51 6.03
C PRO A 75 19.18 9.20 4.66
N MET A 76 18.63 8.00 4.49
CA MET A 76 17.88 7.69 3.28
C MET A 76 16.64 8.58 3.25
N GLU A 77 16.35 9.22 2.12
CA GLU A 77 15.20 10.12 1.98
C GLU A 77 13.90 9.31 1.89
N ILE A 78 13.34 8.93 3.05
CA ILE A 78 12.16 8.06 3.14
C ILE A 78 10.92 8.72 2.51
N ASP A 79 10.85 10.06 2.50
CA ASP A 79 9.74 10.83 1.91
C ASP A 79 9.57 10.62 0.40
N THR A 80 10.63 10.23 -0.32
CA THR A 80 10.55 9.86 -1.73
C THR A 80 9.75 8.58 -1.93
N THR A 81 9.94 7.58 -1.07
CA THR A 81 9.25 6.27 -1.21
C THR A 81 7.76 6.35 -0.92
N ARG A 82 7.33 7.34 -0.12
CA ARG A 82 5.90 7.59 0.17
C ARG A 82 5.20 8.39 -0.93
N THR A 83 5.93 9.24 -1.65
CA THR A 83 5.38 10.10 -2.72
C THR A 83 5.40 9.43 -4.09
N LEU A 84 6.31 8.47 -4.30
CA LEU A 84 6.25 7.57 -5.45
C LEU A 84 4.98 6.73 -5.35
N LYS A 85 4.17 6.81 -6.40
CA LYS A 85 2.94 6.03 -6.54
C LYS A 85 3.26 4.55 -6.22
N PRO A 86 2.41 3.83 -5.45
CA PRO A 86 2.65 2.43 -5.15
C PRO A 86 2.99 1.69 -6.44
N HIS A 87 4.08 0.92 -6.43
CA HIS A 87 4.44 0.08 -7.57
C HIS A 87 3.19 -0.66 -8.03
N GLY A 88 2.90 -0.55 -9.32
CA GLY A 88 1.74 -1.19 -9.91
C GLY A 88 1.80 -2.71 -9.76
N PRO A 89 0.80 -3.43 -10.29
CA PRO A 89 0.98 -4.87 -10.52
C PRO A 89 2.31 -5.12 -11.24
N LEU A 90 3.06 -6.14 -10.81
CA LEU A 90 4.32 -6.53 -11.48
C LEU A 90 4.06 -6.72 -12.97
N THR A 91 4.96 -6.18 -13.79
CA THR A 91 4.92 -6.41 -15.24
C THR A 91 5.23 -7.88 -15.52
N ASP A 92 4.88 -8.35 -16.73
CA ASP A 92 5.11 -9.75 -17.07
C ASP A 92 6.61 -10.06 -17.19
N GLU A 93 7.42 -9.08 -17.59
CA GLU A 93 8.88 -9.15 -17.60
C GLU A 93 9.44 -9.30 -16.18
N GLU A 94 8.94 -8.53 -15.22
CA GLU A 94 9.33 -8.63 -13.81
C GLU A 94 8.96 -9.99 -13.22
N LYS A 95 7.78 -10.53 -13.56
CA LYS A 95 7.37 -11.87 -13.13
C LYS A 95 8.27 -12.95 -13.72
N GLU A 96 8.62 -12.85 -14.99
CA GLU A 96 9.48 -13.84 -15.64
C GLU A 96 10.91 -13.77 -15.10
N CYS A 97 11.44 -12.56 -14.85
CA CYS A 97 12.71 -12.38 -14.17
C CYS A 97 12.69 -13.01 -12.76
N CYS A 98 11.62 -12.79 -11.99
CA CYS A 98 11.46 -13.45 -10.68
C CYS A 98 11.47 -14.98 -10.83
N ARG A 99 10.78 -15.54 -11.83
CA ARG A 99 10.77 -16.99 -12.08
C ARG A 99 12.14 -17.51 -12.47
N HIS A 100 12.84 -16.82 -13.35
CA HIS A 100 14.19 -17.19 -13.81
C HIS A 100 15.21 -17.16 -12.66
N LEU A 101 15.12 -16.16 -11.78
CA LEU A 101 15.97 -16.03 -10.60
C LEU A 101 15.52 -16.89 -9.41
N GLY A 102 14.44 -17.67 -9.55
CA GLY A 102 13.89 -18.49 -8.46
C GLY A 102 13.39 -17.66 -7.27
N LEU A 103 12.95 -16.43 -7.52
CA LEU A 103 12.37 -15.52 -6.55
C LEU A 103 10.87 -15.75 -6.41
N CYS A 104 10.40 -15.72 -5.17
CA CYS A 104 9.00 -15.82 -4.83
C CYS A 104 8.26 -14.52 -5.19
N SER A 105 7.30 -14.57 -6.12
CA SER A 105 6.49 -13.40 -6.51
C SER A 105 5.62 -12.80 -5.39
N TYR A 106 5.49 -13.47 -4.24
CA TYR A 106 4.77 -12.96 -3.07
C TYR A 106 5.67 -12.16 -2.12
N CYS A 107 6.80 -12.72 -1.67
CA CYS A 107 7.66 -12.11 -0.66
C CYS A 107 9.05 -11.67 -1.19
N GLY A 108 9.39 -11.95 -2.44
CA GLY A 108 10.70 -11.64 -3.03
C GLY A 108 11.84 -12.53 -2.55
N GLY A 109 11.58 -13.55 -1.71
CA GLY A 109 12.61 -14.46 -1.21
C GLY A 109 13.10 -15.45 -2.27
N MET A 110 14.38 -15.82 -2.21
CA MET A 110 14.97 -16.84 -3.08
C MET A 110 14.57 -18.26 -2.66
N GLY A 111 14.68 -19.21 -3.60
CA GLY A 111 14.62 -20.65 -3.32
C GLY A 111 13.21 -21.23 -3.20
N HIS A 112 12.16 -20.45 -3.48
CA HIS A 112 10.80 -20.95 -3.53
C HIS A 112 9.90 -20.10 -4.44
N LEU A 113 8.83 -20.70 -4.93
CA LEU A 113 7.79 -20.00 -5.68
C LEU A 113 6.65 -19.57 -4.75
N ALA A 114 5.80 -18.65 -5.20
CA ALA A 114 4.67 -18.14 -4.43
C ALA A 114 3.79 -19.26 -3.85
N ALA A 115 3.56 -20.36 -4.57
CA ALA A 115 2.78 -21.50 -4.10
C ALA A 115 3.34 -22.16 -2.82
N ALA A 116 4.65 -22.14 -2.63
CA ALA A 116 5.35 -22.71 -1.47
C ALA A 116 5.81 -21.64 -0.47
N CYS A 117 5.31 -20.40 -0.56
CA CYS A 117 5.80 -19.31 0.27
C CYS A 117 5.48 -19.51 1.76
N PRO A 118 6.48 -19.54 2.65
CA PRO A 118 6.25 -19.69 4.10
C PRO A 118 5.55 -18.47 4.70
N ASN A 119 5.75 -17.28 4.11
CA ASN A 119 5.15 -16.02 4.56
C ASN A 119 3.67 -15.88 4.12
N MET A 120 3.18 -16.77 3.25
CA MET A 120 1.78 -16.72 2.81
C MET A 120 0.88 -17.49 3.77
N SER A 121 -0.19 -16.84 4.24
CA SER A 121 -1.21 -17.47 5.09
C SER A 121 -1.88 -18.66 4.40
N ALA A 122 -2.42 -19.61 5.17
CA ALA A 122 -3.11 -20.77 4.61
C ALA A 122 -4.32 -20.37 3.74
N MET A 123 -5.06 -19.32 4.14
CA MET A 123 -6.20 -18.81 3.37
C MET A 123 -5.74 -18.17 2.05
N SER A 124 -4.66 -17.38 2.09
CA SER A 124 -4.06 -16.77 0.90
C SER A 124 -3.48 -17.83 -0.06
N LYS A 125 -2.92 -18.92 0.49
CA LYS A 125 -2.44 -20.08 -0.29
C LYS A 125 -3.54 -20.76 -1.09
N LYS A 126 -4.68 -21.06 -0.45
CA LYS A 126 -5.84 -21.65 -1.13
C LYS A 126 -6.33 -20.75 -2.26
N CYS A 127 -6.57 -19.47 -1.97
CA CYS A 127 -7.03 -18.53 -3.00
C CYS A 127 -6.03 -18.39 -4.17
N PHE A 128 -4.72 -18.45 -3.89
CA PHE A 128 -3.68 -18.40 -4.92
C PHE A 128 -3.71 -19.64 -5.82
N THR A 129 -3.84 -20.84 -5.25
CA THR A 129 -3.94 -22.08 -6.02
C THR A 129 -5.22 -22.15 -6.84
N ASP A 130 -6.35 -21.69 -6.29
CA ASP A 130 -7.65 -21.70 -6.98
C ASP A 130 -7.61 -20.81 -8.22
N ARG A 131 -7.04 -19.59 -8.11
CA ARG A 131 -6.86 -18.67 -9.24
C ARG A 131 -5.93 -19.22 -10.31
N LYS A 132 -4.89 -19.97 -9.90
CA LYS A 132 -3.96 -20.60 -10.85
C LYS A 132 -4.65 -21.73 -11.63
N ALA A 133 -5.48 -22.53 -10.95
CA ALA A 133 -6.25 -23.60 -11.59
C ALA A 133 -7.26 -23.05 -12.61
N SER A 134 -7.99 -21.98 -12.29
CA SER A 134 -8.94 -21.35 -13.22
C SER A 134 -8.27 -20.75 -14.45
N SER A 135 -7.01 -20.30 -14.34
CA SER A 135 -6.30 -19.68 -15.46
C SER A 135 -5.75 -20.67 -16.48
N GLN A 136 -5.70 -21.97 -16.19
CA GLN A 136 -5.21 -23.00 -17.10
C GLN A 136 -6.30 -23.60 -18.00
N GLN A 137 -7.58 -23.40 -17.69
CA GLN A 137 -8.71 -23.95 -18.46
C GLN A 137 -9.10 -23.13 -19.70
N GLY A 138 -8.40 -22.01 -20.00
CA GLY A 138 -8.71 -21.10 -21.10
C GLY A 138 -7.76 -21.16 -22.31
N LYS A 139 -6.88 -22.17 -22.40
CA LYS A 139 -6.04 -22.40 -23.59
C LYS A 139 -6.55 -23.65 -24.32
N ALA A 140 -7.51 -23.45 -25.21
CA ALA A 140 -7.93 -24.40 -26.24
C ALA A 140 -7.80 -23.71 -27.59
#